data_AF-A0A2B4SGM9-F1
#
_entry.id   AF-A0A2B4SGM9-F1
#
_cell.length_a   1.000
_cell.length_b   1.000
_cell.length_c   1.000
_cell.angle_alpha   90.00
_cell.angle_beta   90.00
_cell.angle_gamma   90.00
#
_symmetry.space_group_name_H-M   'P 1'
#
loop_
_entity.id
_entity.type
_entity.pdbx_description
1 polymer ?
#
loop_
_entity_poly.entity_id
_entity_poly.type
_entity_poly.pdbx_seq_one_letter_code
_entity_poly.pdbx_strand_id
1 'polypeptide(L)'
;MSQHGGRSSHGHGKRGKQDPEKGNVELGEDEEEEEDPFDTRIKKSGCSDLHYALMDCMDVNKDWRKCQDHVKAFKACIDKQNKQKKP
;
A
#
# COMPACT_ATOMS: atom_id res chain seq x y z
N MET A 1 -49.87 37.53 2.18
CA MET A 1 -49.48 36.38 1.35
C MET A 1 -47.96 36.34 1.25
N SER A 2 -47.27 35.65 2.17
CA SER A 2 -45.85 35.31 2.04
C SER A 2 -45.58 34.05 2.85
N GLN A 3 -45.42 32.93 2.15
CA GLN A 3 -45.15 31.62 2.72
C GLN A 3 -43.66 31.53 3.07
N HIS A 4 -43.31 31.44 4.35
CA HIS A 4 -41.95 31.08 4.76
C HIS A 4 -41.89 29.58 5.02
N GLY A 5 -41.22 28.86 4.12
CA GLY A 5 -41.04 27.41 4.20
C GLY A 5 -40.13 27.01 5.36
N GLY A 6 -40.61 26.08 6.18
CA GLY A 6 -39.84 25.48 7.27
C GLY A 6 -38.79 24.50 6.75
N ARG A 7 -37.52 24.74 7.10
CA ARG A 7 -36.42 23.79 6.89
C ARG A 7 -36.40 22.80 8.05
N SER A 8 -36.84 21.57 7.80
CA SER A 8 -36.64 20.43 8.69
C SER A 8 -35.17 20.04 8.71
N SER A 9 -34.54 20.04 9.89
CA SER A 9 -33.21 19.48 10.10
C SER A 9 -33.34 18.23 10.97
N HIS A 10 -33.32 17.05 10.37
CA HIS A 10 -33.11 15.78 11.08
C HIS A 10 -31.61 15.52 11.19
N GLY A 11 -31.15 15.25 12.41
CA GLY A 11 -29.73 15.20 12.76
C GLY A 11 -29.07 13.81 12.75
N HIS A 12 -27.89 13.82 13.38
CA HIS A 12 -27.11 12.71 13.95
C HIS A 12 -26.38 11.77 12.98
N GLY A 13 -25.11 12.10 12.71
CA GLY A 13 -24.10 11.15 12.24
C GLY A 13 -22.80 11.30 13.02
N LYS A 14 -22.71 10.65 14.19
CA LYS A 14 -21.43 10.47 14.89
C LYS A 14 -20.56 9.54 14.05
N ARG A 15 -19.44 10.03 13.50
CA ARG A 15 -18.39 9.16 12.96
C ARG A 15 -17.26 9.08 13.98
N GLY A 16 -17.03 7.86 14.41
CA GLY A 16 -16.13 7.47 15.48
C GLY A 16 -14.70 7.88 15.20
N LYS A 17 -14.05 8.26 16.30
CA LYS A 17 -12.61 8.32 16.48
C LYS A 17 -12.02 6.99 16.02
N GLN A 18 -11.07 7.05 15.10
CA GLN A 18 -10.20 5.92 14.74
C GLN A 18 -8.78 6.46 14.81
N ASP A 19 -8.24 6.42 16.01
CA ASP A 19 -6.80 6.42 16.22
C ASP A 19 -6.31 5.02 15.81
N PRO A 20 -5.47 4.85 14.78
CA PRO A 20 -4.77 3.59 14.63
C PRO A 20 -3.69 3.52 15.70
N GLU A 21 -3.88 2.54 16.58
CA GLU A 21 -3.02 2.12 17.66
C GLU A 21 -1.54 1.98 17.24
N LYS A 22 -0.69 2.35 18.18
CA LYS A 22 0.72 1.99 18.21
C LYS A 22 0.85 0.45 18.27
N GLY A 23 1.21 -0.17 17.17
CA GLY A 23 1.76 -1.52 17.17
C GLY A 23 3.23 -1.47 17.59
N ASN A 24 3.51 -1.83 18.83
CA ASN A 24 4.83 -2.33 19.22
C ASN A 24 4.90 -3.76 18.67
N VAL A 25 5.78 -4.02 17.71
CA VAL A 25 6.07 -5.38 17.25
C VAL A 25 7.18 -5.92 18.14
N GLU A 26 6.78 -6.73 19.11
CA GLU A 26 7.63 -7.67 19.82
C GLU A 26 8.01 -8.75 18.78
N LEU A 27 9.28 -8.78 18.36
CA LEU A 27 9.79 -9.80 17.45
C LEU A 27 9.89 -11.12 18.23
N GLY A 28 8.81 -11.91 18.16
CA GLY A 28 8.82 -13.33 18.51
C GLY A 28 9.45 -14.13 17.38
N GLU A 29 10.51 -14.88 17.71
CA GLU A 29 11.10 -15.90 16.84
C GLU A 29 10.26 -17.19 16.96
N ASP A 30 9.97 -17.81 15.82
CA ASP A 30 9.14 -19.02 15.58
C ASP A 30 7.63 -18.78 15.36
N GLU A 31 7.29 -18.20 14.21
CA GLU A 31 6.04 -18.51 13.52
C GLU A 31 6.40 -18.72 12.05
N GLU A 32 5.87 -19.78 11.44
CA GLU A 32 5.88 -20.01 10.00
C GLU A 32 5.57 -18.69 9.29
N GLU A 33 6.62 -18.06 8.74
CA GLU A 33 6.59 -16.69 8.22
C GLU A 33 5.42 -16.57 7.26
N GLU A 34 4.35 -15.88 7.67
CA GLU A 34 3.25 -15.52 6.78
C GLU A 34 3.84 -14.56 5.75
N GLU A 35 4.50 -15.12 4.73
CA GLU A 35 5.07 -14.35 3.63
C GLU A 35 3.94 -13.48 3.08
N ASP A 36 4.15 -12.16 3.11
CA ASP A 36 3.16 -11.22 2.63
C ASP A 36 2.70 -11.69 1.24
N PRO A 37 1.38 -11.86 1.00
CA PRO A 37 0.87 -12.22 -0.31
C PRO A 37 1.42 -11.31 -1.43
N PHE A 38 1.80 -10.07 -1.09
CA PHE A 38 2.54 -9.18 -1.99
C PHE A 38 3.94 -9.70 -2.34
N ASP A 39 4.78 -10.03 -1.35
CA ASP A 39 6.13 -10.55 -1.56
C ASP A 39 6.12 -11.89 -2.29
N THR A 40 5.20 -12.78 -1.91
CA THR A 40 4.97 -14.03 -2.64
C THR A 40 4.66 -13.77 -4.12
N ARG A 41 3.85 -12.74 -4.42
CA ARG A 41 3.50 -12.37 -5.80
C ARG A 41 4.70 -11.80 -6.55
N ILE A 42 5.52 -10.99 -5.90
CA ILE A 42 6.75 -10.43 -6.47
C ILE A 42 7.73 -11.56 -6.80
N LYS A 43 7.98 -12.49 -5.86
CA LYS A 43 8.82 -13.66 -6.08
C LYS A 43 8.33 -14.48 -7.29
N LYS A 44 7.02 -14.79 -7.35
CA LYS A 44 6.38 -15.48 -8.49
C LYS A 44 6.35 -14.69 -9.79
N SER A 45 6.64 -13.39 -9.77
CA SER A 45 6.75 -12.56 -10.96
C SER A 45 8.16 -12.53 -11.54
N GLY A 46 9.18 -13.00 -10.82
CA GLY A 46 10.58 -12.86 -11.26
C GLY A 46 11.07 -11.40 -11.32
N CYS A 47 10.34 -10.47 -10.69
CA CYS A 47 10.73 -9.07 -10.55
C CYS A 47 11.30 -8.77 -9.14
N SER A 48 11.71 -9.80 -8.40
CA SER A 48 12.22 -9.72 -7.02
C SER A 48 13.45 -8.84 -6.90
N ASP A 49 14.41 -8.97 -7.81
CA ASP A 49 15.67 -8.21 -7.74
C ASP A 49 15.43 -6.70 -7.83
N LEU A 50 14.48 -6.29 -8.67
CA LEU A 50 14.08 -4.89 -8.82
C LEU A 50 13.29 -4.39 -7.61
N HIS A 51 12.54 -5.27 -6.94
CA HIS A 51 11.89 -4.94 -5.68
C HIS A 51 12.92 -4.70 -4.57
N TYR A 52 13.90 -5.60 -4.41
CA TYR A 52 14.96 -5.44 -3.41
C TYR A 52 15.84 -4.22 -3.68
N ALA A 53 16.17 -3.93 -4.94
CA ALA A 53 16.89 -2.71 -5.29
C ALA A 53 16.10 -1.43 -4.95
N LEU A 54 14.77 -1.47 -5.10
CA LEU A 54 13.91 -0.36 -4.68
C LEU A 54 13.89 -0.22 -3.15
N MET A 55 13.80 -1.32 -2.41
CA MET A 55 13.85 -1.31 -0.93
C MET A 55 15.18 -0.77 -0.41
N ASP A 56 16.30 -1.22 -0.97
CA ASP A 56 17.64 -0.73 -0.64
C ASP A 56 17.76 0.79 -0.90
N CYS A 57 17.29 1.26 -2.06
CA CYS A 57 17.27 2.69 -2.35
C CYS A 57 16.45 3.49 -1.32
N MET A 58 15.29 2.97 -0.90
CA MET A 58 14.44 3.62 0.09
C MET A 58 15.06 3.59 1.49
N ASP A 59 15.78 2.54 1.87
CA ASP A 59 16.47 2.45 3.16
C ASP A 59 17.59 3.50 3.27
N VAL A 60 18.39 3.64 2.21
CA VAL A 60 19.48 4.61 2.15
C VAL A 60 18.97 6.06 2.06
N ASN A 61 18.02 6.33 1.16
CA ASN A 61 17.64 7.71 0.83
C ASN A 61 16.47 8.23 1.68
N LYS A 62 15.55 7.33 2.08
CA LYS A 62 14.27 7.65 2.75
C LYS A 62 13.43 8.71 2.03
N ASP A 63 13.70 8.92 0.74
CA ASP A 63 12.97 9.81 -0.16
C ASP A 63 12.69 9.08 -1.47
N TRP A 64 11.42 8.73 -1.69
CA TRP A 64 10.99 8.00 -2.87
C TRP A 64 11.26 8.75 -4.18
N ARG A 65 11.39 10.09 -4.15
CA ARG A 65 11.68 10.90 -5.34
C ARG A 65 13.08 10.62 -5.88
N LYS A 66 14.03 10.27 -5.00
CA LYS A 66 15.39 9.86 -5.39
C LYS A 66 15.43 8.42 -5.94
N CYS A 67 14.41 7.62 -5.64
CA CYS A 67 14.30 6.23 -6.08
C CYS A 67 13.41 6.04 -7.31
N GLN A 68 13.06 7.11 -8.02
CA GLN A 68 12.13 7.05 -9.16
C GLN A 68 12.59 6.06 -10.25
N ASP A 69 13.88 5.93 -10.50
CA ASP A 69 14.38 5.02 -11.53
C ASP A 69 14.18 3.56 -11.13
N HIS A 70 14.41 3.21 -9.87
CA HIS A 70 14.10 1.89 -9.30
C HIS A 70 12.59 1.59 -9.38
N VAL A 71 11.73 2.57 -9.03
CA VAL A 71 10.27 2.43 -9.13
C VAL A 71 9.83 2.17 -10.57
N LYS A 72 10.36 2.93 -11.54
CA LYS A 72 10.03 2.77 -12.97
C LYS A 72 10.47 1.41 -13.48
N ALA A 73 11.68 0.96 -13.12
CA ALA A 73 12.19 -0.35 -13.52
C ALA A 73 11.33 -1.49 -12.98
N PHE A 74 11.02 -1.45 -11.68
CA PHE A 74 10.16 -2.44 -11.04
C PHE A 74 8.77 -2.49 -11.68
N LYS A 75 8.14 -1.32 -11.89
CA LYS A 75 6.84 -1.23 -12.57
C LYS A 75 6.88 -1.81 -13.98
N ALA A 76 7.90 -1.48 -14.76
CA ALA A 76 8.05 -1.99 -16.12
C ALA A 76 8.17 -3.52 -16.16
N CYS A 77 8.85 -4.12 -15.18
CA CYS A 77 8.93 -5.58 -15.05
C CYS A 77 7.56 -6.22 -14.75
N ILE A 78 6.85 -5.69 -13.76
CA ILE A 78 5.52 -6.18 -13.39
C ILE A 78 4.51 -6.01 -14.54
N ASP A 79 4.54 -4.88 -15.24
CA ASP A 79 3.68 -4.63 -16.40
C ASP A 79 3.94 -5.64 -17.54
N LYS A 80 5.21 -5.99 -17.79
CA LYS A 80 5.56 -7.05 -18.75
C LYS A 80 5.00 -8.40 -18.31
N GLN A 81 5.16 -8.77 -17.03
CA GLN A 81 4.64 -10.04 -16.52
C GLN A 81 3.11 -10.11 -16.59
N ASN A 82 2.41 -9.04 -16.26
CA ASN A 82 0.96 -8.98 -16.35
C ASN A 82 0.45 -9.15 -17.79
N LYS A 83 1.22 -8.66 -18.78
CA LYS A 83 0.90 -8.87 -20.21
C LYS A 83 1.11 -10.32 -20.65
N GLN A 84 2.16 -10.98 -20.15
CA GLN A 84 2.44 -12.39 -20.49
C GLN A 84 1.46 -13.37 -19.82
N LYS A 85 0.91 -13.02 -18.65
CA LYS A 85 -0.08 -13.84 -17.93
C LYS A 85 -1.52 -13.67 -18.44
N LYS A 86 -1.75 -12.85 -19.47
CA LYS A 86 -3.06 -12.67 -20.08
C LYS A 86 -3.28 -13.79 -21.13
N PRO A 87 -4.26 -14.69 -20.93
CA PRO A 87 -4.54 -15.79 -21.86
C PRO A 87 -5.05 -15.29 -23.22
#